data_AF-A0A1V6DCX4-F1
#
_entry.id   AF-A0A1V6DCX4-F1
#
_cell.length_a   1.000
_cell.length_b   1.000
_cell.length_c   1.000
_cell.angle_alpha   90.00
_cell.angle_beta   90.00
_cell.angle_gamma   90.00
#
_symmetry.space_group_name_H-M   'P 1'
#
loop_
_entity.id
_entity.type
_entity.pdbx_description
1 polymer ?
#
loop_
_entity_poly.entity_id
_entity_poly.type
_entity_poly.pdbx_seq_one_letter_code
_entity_poly.pdbx_strand_id
1 'polypeptide(L)'
;MKGLPLTYNRDLQEDKPPVFDSFEQTSLCADVLGGTLAGMQIKRDRCAAAVADPALLATDLADYLVTKGVPFRNAHHAVGAVVKLAEQSGRPLDQLALADVQKINPAFGDDYAQIFDLKRAMAKRAGTGMPSPEQVARQIARWQEILLKD
;
A
#
# COMPACT_ATOMS: atom_id res chain seq x y z
N MET A 1 -0.94 12.90 -37.95
CA MET A 1 -0.71 13.96 -38.95
C MET A 1 -1.92 14.87 -39.00
N LYS A 2 -1.72 16.18 -38.90
CA LYS A 2 -2.81 17.16 -38.79
C LYS A 2 -2.89 17.99 -40.07
N GLY A 3 -4.05 18.03 -40.70
CA GLY A 3 -4.34 18.96 -41.81
C GLY A 3 -3.82 18.56 -43.18
N LEU A 4 -3.41 17.30 -43.40
CA LEU A 4 -3.05 16.83 -44.75
C LEU A 4 -4.31 16.59 -45.61
N PRO A 5 -4.36 17.07 -46.86
CA PRO A 5 -5.43 16.74 -47.79
C PRO A 5 -5.34 15.28 -48.22
N LEU A 6 -6.45 14.69 -48.67
CA LEU A 6 -6.42 13.36 -49.28
C LEU A 6 -5.78 13.43 -50.68
N THR A 7 -5.03 12.42 -51.15
CA THR A 7 -4.80 11.08 -50.57
C THR A 7 -3.33 10.90 -50.12
N TYR A 8 -2.45 10.38 -50.98
CA TYR A 8 -1.03 10.23 -50.66
C TYR A 8 -0.34 11.60 -50.63
N ASN A 9 0.41 11.86 -49.55
CA ASN A 9 1.31 13.01 -49.40
C ASN A 9 2.70 12.50 -49.06
N ARG A 10 3.75 13.18 -49.54
CA ARG A 10 5.14 12.78 -49.23
C ARG A 10 5.46 12.89 -47.74
N ASP A 11 4.80 13.80 -47.03
CA ASP A 11 4.81 13.93 -45.57
C ASP A 11 4.50 12.60 -44.85
N LEU A 12 3.76 11.69 -45.50
CA LEU A 12 3.49 10.36 -44.94
C LEU A 12 4.76 9.49 -44.81
N GLN A 13 5.91 9.89 -45.37
CA GLN A 13 7.18 9.19 -45.19
C GLN A 13 7.80 9.39 -43.80
N GLU A 14 7.36 10.42 -43.07
CA GLU A 14 7.81 10.75 -41.70
C GLU A 14 7.18 9.84 -40.63
N ASP A 15 6.35 8.87 -41.02
CA ASP A 15 5.76 7.87 -40.12
C ASP A 15 6.79 6.85 -39.61
N LYS A 16 7.76 6.47 -40.46
CA LYS A 16 8.69 5.37 -40.17
C LYS A 16 9.71 5.71 -39.10
N PRO A 17 10.46 6.83 -39.18
CA PRO A 17 11.48 7.13 -38.18
C PRO A 17 10.96 7.11 -36.73
N PRO A 18 9.83 7.79 -36.37
CA PRO A 18 9.35 7.77 -34.99
C PRO A 18 8.79 6.41 -34.56
N VAL A 19 8.23 5.62 -35.48
CA VAL A 19 7.75 4.27 -35.16
C VAL A 19 8.94 3.33 -34.89
N PHE A 20 9.99 3.39 -35.70
CA PHE A 20 11.20 2.57 -35.50
C PHE A 20 11.93 2.96 -34.22
N ASP A 21 12.13 4.25 -33.98
CA ASP A 21 12.76 4.73 -32.75
C ASP A 21 11.94 4.32 -31.51
N SER A 22 10.61 4.50 -31.54
CA SER A 22 9.75 4.07 -30.42
C SER A 22 9.84 2.56 -30.16
N PHE A 23 9.90 1.75 -31.22
CA PHE A 23 10.03 0.30 -31.10
C PHE A 23 11.38 -0.10 -30.48
N GLU A 24 12.49 0.47 -30.98
CA GLU A 24 13.83 0.19 -30.49
C GLU A 24 13.97 0.58 -29.01
N GLN A 25 13.54 1.79 -28.65
CA GLN A 25 13.65 2.26 -27.26
C GLN A 25 12.74 1.48 -26.31
N THR A 26 11.51 1.16 -26.72
CA THR A 26 10.58 0.41 -25.87
C THR A 26 11.08 -1.01 -25.63
N SER A 27 11.61 -1.67 -26.66
CA SER A 27 12.17 -3.02 -26.56
C SER A 27 13.37 -3.03 -25.61
N LEU A 28 14.31 -2.10 -25.79
CA LEU A 28 15.47 -1.96 -24.91
C LEU A 28 15.05 -1.69 -23.45
N CYS A 29 14.08 -0.79 -23.22
CA CYS A 29 13.57 -0.50 -21.89
C CYS A 29 12.95 -1.74 -21.24
N ALA A 30 12.19 -2.54 -22.00
CA ALA A 30 11.57 -3.76 -21.50
C ALA A 30 12.62 -4.81 -21.08
N ASP A 31 13.66 -5.01 -21.90
CA ASP A 31 14.76 -5.94 -21.60
C ASP A 31 15.52 -5.53 -20.34
N VAL A 32 15.87 -4.24 -20.22
CA VAL A 32 16.56 -3.70 -19.05
C VAL A 32 15.70 -3.84 -17.79
N LEU A 33 14.40 -3.56 -17.88
CA LEU A 33 13.47 -3.72 -16.77
C LEU A 33 13.36 -5.20 -16.34
N GLY A 34 13.26 -6.12 -17.30
CA GLY A 34 13.23 -7.55 -17.04
C GLY A 34 14.48 -8.03 -16.31
N GLY A 35 15.66 -7.63 -16.79
CA GLY A 35 16.94 -7.93 -16.12
C GLY A 35 17.05 -7.31 -14.73
N THR A 36 16.59 -6.07 -14.56
CA THR A 36 16.61 -5.37 -13.27
C THR A 36 15.74 -6.06 -12.23
N LEU A 37 14.50 -6.42 -12.59
CA LEU A 37 13.58 -7.10 -11.67
C LEU A 37 14.08 -8.52 -11.33
N ALA A 38 14.63 -9.24 -12.29
CA ALA A 38 15.19 -10.59 -12.06
C ALA A 38 16.43 -10.57 -11.16
N GLY A 39 17.29 -9.55 -11.28
CA GLY A 39 18.50 -9.39 -10.48
C GLY A 39 18.32 -8.66 -9.14
N MET A 40 17.12 -8.12 -8.87
CA MET A 40 16.85 -7.32 -7.67
C MET A 40 16.90 -8.17 -6.39
N GLN A 41 17.55 -7.64 -5.35
CA GLN A 41 17.56 -8.25 -4.02
C GLN A 41 16.81 -7.38 -3.00
N ILE A 42 15.84 -7.98 -2.31
CA ILE A 42 15.07 -7.32 -1.26
C ILE A 42 15.74 -7.48 0.10
N LYS A 43 16.12 -6.37 0.73
CA LYS A 43 16.68 -6.32 2.08
C LYS A 43 15.57 -6.43 3.13
N ARG A 44 15.07 -7.64 3.35
CA ARG A 44 13.91 -7.94 4.23
C ARG A 44 14.00 -7.28 5.61
N ASP A 45 15.17 -7.31 6.24
CA ASP A 45 15.35 -6.72 7.58
C ASP A 45 15.18 -5.19 7.57
N ARG A 46 15.65 -4.51 6.51
CA ARG A 46 15.43 -3.06 6.36
C ARG A 46 13.97 -2.74 6.09
N CYS A 47 13.28 -3.57 5.28
CA CYS A 47 11.85 -3.42 5.05
C CYS A 47 11.05 -3.61 6.35
N ALA A 48 11.39 -4.64 7.14
CA ALA A 48 10.75 -4.91 8.42
C ALA A 48 10.99 -3.78 9.43
N ALA A 49 12.24 -3.29 9.54
CA ALA A 49 12.58 -2.17 10.40
C ALA A 49 11.83 -0.87 10.01
N ALA A 50 11.64 -0.63 8.71
CA ALA A 50 10.93 0.55 8.21
C ALA A 50 9.44 0.58 8.57
N VAL A 51 8.85 -0.58 8.87
CA VAL A 51 7.43 -0.71 9.27
C VAL A 51 7.25 -1.06 10.74
N ALA A 52 8.33 -1.11 11.52
CA ALA A 52 8.30 -1.53 12.92
C ALA A 52 7.69 -0.48 13.87
N ASP A 53 7.49 0.76 13.40
CA ASP A 53 6.88 1.82 14.20
C ASP A 53 5.38 1.55 14.44
N PRO A 54 4.95 1.33 15.70
CA PRO A 54 3.54 1.11 16.05
C PRO A 54 2.63 2.29 15.68
N ALA A 55 3.17 3.50 15.52
CA ALA A 55 2.40 4.66 15.10
C ALA A 55 1.79 4.50 13.71
N LEU A 56 2.36 3.64 12.85
CA LEU A 56 1.80 3.29 11.54
C LEU A 56 0.41 2.63 11.65
N LEU A 57 0.06 2.10 12.83
CA LEU A 57 -1.22 1.45 13.11
C LEU A 57 -2.16 2.33 13.95
N ALA A 58 -1.89 3.63 14.08
CA ALA A 58 -2.80 4.57 14.72
C ALA A 58 -4.16 4.64 14.01
N THR A 59 -4.19 4.53 12.68
CA THR A 59 -5.45 4.44 11.92
C THR A 59 -6.23 3.17 12.25
N ASP A 60 -5.54 2.05 12.49
CA ASP A 60 -6.17 0.79 12.85
C ASP A 60 -6.81 0.86 14.26
N LEU A 61 -6.32 1.72 15.17
CA LEU A 61 -6.98 2.03 16.43
C LEU A 61 -8.31 2.78 16.21
N ALA A 62 -8.37 3.68 15.23
CA ALA A 62 -9.60 4.41 14.93
C ALA A 62 -10.65 3.45 14.37
N ASP A 63 -10.27 2.59 13.43
CA ASP A 63 -11.13 1.54 12.89
C ASP A 63 -11.61 0.59 13.99
N TYR A 64 -10.73 0.21 14.91
CA TYR A 64 -11.11 -0.60 16.07
C TYR A 64 -12.22 0.04 16.91
N LEU A 65 -12.09 1.31 17.26
CA LEU A 65 -13.13 2.02 18.01
C LEU A 65 -14.44 2.13 17.20
N VAL A 66 -14.35 2.35 15.88
CA VAL A 66 -15.51 2.36 14.98
C VAL A 66 -16.22 1.01 14.96
N THR A 67 -15.48 -0.10 14.91
CA THR A 67 -16.09 -1.44 14.98
C THR A 67 -16.79 -1.72 16.32
N LYS A 68 -16.45 -0.96 17.37
CA LYS A 68 -17.14 -0.98 18.68
C LYS A 68 -18.27 0.03 18.80
N GLY A 69 -18.67 0.67 17.70
CA GLY A 69 -19.79 1.61 17.66
C GLY A 69 -19.44 3.05 17.99
N VAL A 70 -18.16 3.39 18.17
CA VAL A 70 -17.74 4.78 18.37
C VAL A 70 -17.82 5.53 17.02
N PRO A 71 -18.53 6.67 16.92
CA PRO A 71 -18.53 7.45 15.69
C PRO A 71 -17.11 7.83 15.26
N PHE A 72 -16.80 7.73 13.96
CA PHE A 72 -15.45 7.92 13.43
C PHE A 72 -14.76 9.20 13.93
N ARG A 73 -15.48 10.33 13.97
CA ARG A 73 -14.95 11.59 14.50
C ARG A 73 -14.45 11.44 15.94
N ASN A 74 -15.22 10.78 16.81
CA ASN A 74 -14.87 10.55 18.20
C ASN A 74 -13.73 9.53 18.33
N ALA A 75 -13.72 8.50 17.47
CA ALA A 75 -12.63 7.53 17.39
C ALA A 75 -11.30 8.22 17.03
N HIS A 76 -11.30 9.04 15.97
CA HIS A 76 -10.13 9.78 15.52
C HIS A 76 -9.62 10.76 16.60
N HIS A 77 -10.52 11.47 17.31
CA HIS A 77 -10.13 12.33 18.44
C HIS A 77 -9.52 11.52 19.60
N ALA A 78 -10.09 10.36 19.94
CA ALA A 78 -9.56 9.49 20.98
C ALA A 78 -8.17 8.96 20.61
N VAL A 79 -7.97 8.51 19.37
CA VAL A 79 -6.65 8.08 18.87
C VAL A 79 -5.64 9.23 18.93
N GLY A 80 -6.01 10.45 18.53
CA GLY A 80 -5.13 11.61 18.66
C GLY A 80 -4.68 11.87 20.11
N ALA A 81 -5.57 11.67 21.08
CA ALA A 81 -5.22 11.75 22.50
C ALA A 81 -4.31 10.59 22.96
N VAL A 82 -4.50 9.38 22.43
CA VAL A 82 -3.63 8.22 22.69
C VAL A 82 -2.22 8.45 22.13
N VAL A 83 -2.11 8.95 20.91
CA VAL A 83 -0.82 9.32 20.28
C VAL A 83 -0.12 10.39 21.11
N LYS A 84 -0.84 11.45 21.50
CA LYS A 84 -0.28 12.49 22.36
C LYS A 84 0.20 11.94 23.71
N LEU A 85 -0.53 11.01 24.31
CA LEU A 85 -0.12 10.35 25.56
C LEU A 85 1.17 9.54 25.36
N ALA A 86 1.30 8.81 24.24
CA ALA A 86 2.52 8.07 23.88
C ALA A 86 3.72 9.02 23.78
N GLU A 87 3.58 10.11 23.04
CA GLU A 87 4.62 11.13 22.88
C GLU A 87 5.02 11.76 24.23
N GLN A 88 4.05 12.17 25.04
CA GLN A 88 4.31 12.81 26.33
C GLN A 88 4.95 11.87 27.36
N SER A 89 4.64 10.58 27.29
CA SER A 89 5.21 9.57 28.19
C SER A 89 6.53 8.99 27.69
N GLY A 90 6.96 9.33 26.47
CA GLY A 90 8.14 8.75 25.82
C GLY A 90 8.01 7.25 25.57
N ARG A 91 6.78 6.74 25.46
CA ARG A 91 6.49 5.32 25.26
C ARG A 91 5.94 5.10 23.85
N PRO A 92 6.34 4.02 23.16
CA PRO A 92 5.68 3.57 21.95
C PRO A 92 4.17 3.34 22.16
N LEU A 93 3.37 3.52 21.11
CA LEU A 93 1.90 3.39 21.18
C LEU A 93 1.44 2.02 21.70
N ASP A 94 2.17 0.96 21.33
CA ASP A 94 1.90 -0.42 21.74
C ASP A 94 2.33 -0.74 23.18
N GLN A 95 3.03 0.19 23.84
CA GLN A 95 3.50 0.07 25.22
C GLN A 95 2.71 0.93 26.23
N LEU A 96 1.69 1.66 25.78
CA LEU A 96 0.76 2.32 26.68
C LEU A 96 -0.05 1.28 27.44
N ALA A 97 -0.35 1.50 28.72
CA ALA A 97 -1.17 0.57 29.50
C ALA A 97 -2.66 0.69 29.12
N LEU A 98 -3.39 -0.43 29.13
CA LEU A 98 -4.84 -0.44 28.87
C LEU A 98 -5.59 0.58 29.75
N ALA A 99 -5.27 0.61 31.04
CA ALA A 99 -5.89 1.52 32.00
C ALA A 99 -5.70 3.00 31.62
N ASP A 100 -4.60 3.35 30.96
CA ASP A 100 -4.33 4.73 30.54
C ASP A 100 -5.11 5.08 29.27
N VAL A 101 -5.21 4.17 28.30
CA VAL A 101 -6.02 4.40 27.10
C VAL A 101 -7.53 4.34 27.38
N GLN A 102 -7.97 3.54 28.36
CA GLN A 102 -9.36 3.50 28.80
C GLN A 102 -9.83 4.80 29.44
N LYS A 103 -8.93 5.57 30.08
CA LYS A 103 -9.24 6.93 30.56
C LYS A 103 -9.58 7.88 29.40
N ILE A 104 -9.05 7.62 28.20
CA ILE A 104 -9.34 8.40 26.98
C ILE A 104 -10.65 7.93 26.34
N ASN A 105 -10.83 6.62 26.19
CA ASN A 105 -12.07 6.06 25.68
C ASN A 105 -12.35 4.66 26.28
N PRO A 106 -13.49 4.46 26.98
CA PRO A 106 -13.79 3.18 27.64
C PRO A 106 -14.05 2.02 26.67
N ALA A 107 -14.19 2.27 25.36
CA ALA A 107 -14.35 1.22 24.36
C ALA A 107 -13.05 0.43 24.10
N PHE A 108 -11.87 0.91 24.55
CA PHE A 108 -10.65 0.11 24.55
C PHE A 108 -10.80 -1.10 25.47
N GLY A 109 -10.68 -2.30 24.90
CA GLY A 109 -10.75 -3.57 25.63
C GLY A 109 -9.39 -4.25 25.72
N ASP A 110 -9.36 -5.40 26.37
CA ASP A 110 -8.14 -6.19 26.61
C ASP A 110 -7.42 -6.62 25.32
N ASP A 111 -8.13 -6.61 24.19
CA ASP A 111 -7.64 -6.95 22.87
C ASP A 111 -6.96 -5.80 22.10
N TYR A 112 -6.92 -4.57 22.65
CA TYR A 112 -6.37 -3.41 21.92
C TYR A 112 -4.88 -3.59 21.55
N ALA A 113 -4.09 -4.24 22.41
CA ALA A 113 -2.67 -4.46 22.14
C ALA A 113 -2.45 -5.32 20.88
N GLN A 114 -3.41 -6.19 20.55
CA GLN A 114 -3.37 -7.00 19.34
C GLN A 114 -3.57 -6.18 18.05
N ILE A 115 -3.89 -4.89 18.14
CA ILE A 115 -4.03 -4.00 16.97
C ILE A 115 -2.65 -3.71 16.36
N PHE A 116 -1.60 -3.70 17.20
CA PHE A 116 -0.24 -3.39 16.79
C PHE A 116 0.47 -4.56 16.08
N ASP A 117 -0.23 -5.66 15.82
CA ASP A 117 0.26 -6.77 14.99
C ASP A 117 0.08 -6.43 13.49
N LEU A 118 1.19 -6.12 12.83
CA LEU A 118 1.25 -5.85 11.38
C LEU A 118 0.64 -6.98 10.53
N LYS A 119 0.85 -8.25 10.90
CA LYS A 119 0.30 -9.38 10.13
C LYS A 119 -1.23 -9.37 10.21
N ARG A 120 -1.77 -9.12 11.40
CA ARG A 120 -3.22 -8.95 11.60
C ARG A 120 -3.76 -7.77 10.81
N ALA A 121 -3.09 -6.61 10.88
CA ALA A 121 -3.48 -5.42 10.15
C ALA A 121 -3.54 -5.67 8.63
N MET A 122 -2.51 -6.33 8.08
CA MET A 122 -2.48 -6.70 6.67
C MET A 122 -3.55 -7.73 6.29
N ALA A 123 -3.82 -8.71 7.14
CA ALA A 123 -4.88 -9.69 6.90
C ALA A 123 -6.29 -9.05 6.85
N LYS A 124 -6.54 -8.01 7.66
CA LYS A 124 -7.83 -7.27 7.65
C LYS A 124 -8.08 -6.50 6.36
N ARG A 125 -7.04 -6.13 5.61
CA ARG A 125 -7.13 -5.40 4.34
C ARG A 125 -7.54 -6.31 3.18
N ALA A 126 -8.67 -7.01 3.32
CA ALA A 126 -9.12 -8.07 2.43
C ALA A 126 -10.12 -7.63 1.34
N GLY A 127 -10.47 -6.34 1.28
CA GLY A 127 -11.32 -5.79 0.22
C GLY A 127 -10.67 -5.93 -1.17
N THR A 128 -11.48 -5.92 -2.23
CA THR A 128 -10.96 -5.97 -3.60
C THR A 128 -9.96 -4.83 -3.84
N GLY A 129 -8.75 -5.18 -4.27
CA GLY A 129 -7.67 -4.21 -4.54
C GLY A 129 -6.87 -3.78 -3.31
N MET A 130 -7.19 -4.30 -2.13
CA MET A 130 -6.41 -4.05 -0.91
C MET A 130 -5.19 -4.99 -0.79
N PRO A 131 -4.19 -4.67 0.05
CA PRO A 131 -2.91 -5.38 0.04
C PRO A 131 -2.84 -6.63 0.95
N SER A 132 -3.96 -7.28 1.30
CA SER A 132 -3.86 -8.53 2.10
C SER A 132 -3.10 -9.63 1.36
N PRO A 133 -2.46 -10.57 2.07
CA PRO A 133 -1.78 -11.70 1.44
C PRO A 133 -2.68 -12.49 0.48
N GLU A 134 -3.96 -12.64 0.82
CA GLU A 134 -4.96 -13.30 -0.02
C GLU A 134 -5.23 -12.50 -1.32
N GLN A 135 -5.44 -11.19 -1.21
CA GLN A 135 -5.66 -10.34 -2.39
C GLN A 135 -4.43 -10.29 -3.30
N VAL A 136 -3.22 -10.21 -2.73
CA VAL A 136 -1.97 -10.27 -3.49
C VAL A 136 -1.83 -11.61 -4.22
N ALA A 137 -2.08 -12.74 -3.53
CA ALA A 137 -2.06 -14.06 -4.16
C ALA A 137 -3.08 -14.17 -5.30
N ARG A 138 -4.29 -13.63 -5.11
CA ARG A 138 -5.31 -13.56 -6.15
C ARG A 138 -4.87 -12.74 -7.36
N GLN A 139 -4.23 -11.59 -7.17
CA GLN A 139 -3.73 -10.79 -8.29
C GLN A 139 -2.58 -11.49 -9.03
N ILE A 140 -1.67 -12.16 -8.30
CA ILE A 140 -0.61 -12.95 -8.91
C ILE A 140 -1.20 -14.06 -9.80
N ALA A 141 -2.16 -14.83 -9.27
CA ALA A 141 -2.83 -15.89 -10.03
C ALA A 141 -3.54 -15.35 -11.29
N ARG A 142 -4.24 -14.22 -11.16
CA ARG A 142 -4.88 -13.54 -12.30
C ARG A 142 -3.87 -13.17 -13.39
N TRP A 143 -2.73 -12.57 -13.02
CA TRP A 143 -1.73 -12.16 -14.00
C TRP A 143 -1.00 -13.36 -14.61
N GLN A 144 -0.75 -14.41 -13.84
CA GLN A 144 -0.25 -15.67 -14.39
C GLN A 144 -1.21 -16.25 -15.43
N GLU A 145 -2.51 -16.23 -15.16
CA GLU A 145 -3.51 -16.70 -16.13
C GLU A 145 -3.53 -15.85 -17.41
N ILE A 146 -3.43 -14.53 -17.29
CA ILE A 146 -3.45 -13.62 -18.45
C ILE A 146 -2.16 -13.72 -19.26
N LEU A 147 -1.00 -13.78 -18.61
CA LEU A 147 0.30 -13.70 -19.27
C LEU A 147 0.87 -15.04 -19.74
N LEU A 148 0.36 -16.17 -19.22
CA LEU A 148 0.81 -17.52 -19.62
C LEU A 148 -0.15 -18.23 -20.60
N LYS A 149 -1.26 -17.58 -20.99
CA LYS A 149 -2.21 -18.12 -21.97
C LYS A 149 -1.89 -17.77 -23.42
N ASP A 150 -1.02 -16.78 -23.64
CA ASP A 150 -0.44 -16.41 -24.93
C ASP A 150 1.05 -16.80 -24.99
#